data_AF-A0A7U9RBA6-F1
#
_entry.id   AF-A0A7U9RBA6-F1
#
_cell.length_a   1.000
_cell.length_b   1.000
_cell.length_c   1.000
_cell.angle_alpha   90.00
_cell.angle_beta   90.00
_cell.angle_gamma   90.00
#
_symmetry.space_group_name_H-M   'P 1'
#
loop_
_entity.id
_entity.type
_entity.pdbx_description
1 polymer ?
#
loop_
_entity_poly.entity_id
_entity_poly.type
_entity_poly.pdbx_seq_one_letter_code
_entity_poly.pdbx_strand_id
1 'polypeptide(L)'
;MNWKDRCFLSLDEEKLFESSGHRTRFFELLDCYGDYPFFTKGLCKCMYLSAWDEEHFAIMLETLTAMSLGRETDTGDMRIQGETLAEVQPDAEYYVYQLSNAFLDHKDFTLPADAAIEPAQRHIIDQALKASKIIDTI
;
A
#
# COMPACT_ATOMS: atom_id res chain seq x y z
N MET A 1 -12.32 2.75 -19.59
CA MET A 1 -11.43 2.32 -18.50
C MET A 1 -12.08 2.65 -17.18
N ASN A 2 -12.10 1.69 -16.27
CA ASN A 2 -12.46 1.97 -14.89
C ASN A 2 -11.32 2.80 -14.24
N TRP A 3 -11.53 3.33 -13.03
CA TRP A 3 -10.51 4.18 -12.38
C TRP A 3 -9.24 3.40 -11.97
N LYS A 4 -9.34 2.07 -11.83
CA LYS A 4 -8.22 1.19 -11.47
C LYS A 4 -7.27 1.01 -12.64
N ASP A 5 -7.80 0.82 -13.84
CA ASP A 5 -7.00 0.79 -15.07
C ASP A 5 -6.25 2.13 -15.23
N ARG A 6 -6.94 3.26 -14.97
CA ARG A 6 -6.32 4.60 -14.98
C ARG A 6 -5.22 4.70 -13.93
N CYS A 7 -5.44 4.15 -12.74
CA CYS A 7 -4.43 4.08 -11.68
C CYS A 7 -3.18 3.37 -12.13
N PHE A 8 -3.33 2.16 -12.66
CA PHE A 8 -2.19 1.39 -13.12
C PHE A 8 -1.42 2.13 -14.23
N LEU A 9 -2.11 2.65 -15.25
CA LEU A 9 -1.47 3.36 -16.35
C LEU A 9 -0.76 4.64 -15.90
N SER A 10 -1.38 5.46 -15.04
CA SER A 10 -0.77 6.70 -14.56
C SER A 10 0.48 6.45 -13.72
N LEU A 11 0.51 5.38 -12.91
CA LEU A 11 1.71 5.00 -12.17
C LEU A 11 2.83 4.48 -13.08
N ASP A 12 2.47 3.78 -14.17
CA ASP A 12 3.40 3.25 -15.17
C ASP A 12 4.02 4.38 -16.02
N GLU A 13 3.19 5.33 -16.47
CA GLU A 13 3.61 6.51 -17.24
C GLU A 13 4.58 7.40 -16.45
N GLU A 14 4.31 7.60 -15.16
CA GLU A 14 5.16 8.36 -14.23
C GLU A 14 6.37 7.55 -13.72
N LYS A 15 6.55 6.31 -14.18
CA LYS A 15 7.69 5.43 -13.87
C LYS A 15 7.89 5.22 -12.37
N LEU A 16 6.81 5.04 -11.63
CA LEU A 16 6.88 4.83 -10.18
C LEU A 16 7.13 3.38 -9.79
N PHE A 17 6.91 2.42 -10.70
CA PHE A 17 7.30 1.03 -10.45
C PHE A 17 8.82 0.85 -10.49
N GLU A 18 9.37 0.47 -9.36
CA GLU A 18 10.81 0.25 -9.16
C GLU A 18 11.39 -0.91 -9.97
N SER A 19 10.57 -1.92 -10.26
CA SER A 19 10.96 -3.08 -11.04
C SER A 19 9.77 -3.71 -11.73
N SER A 20 10.03 -4.60 -12.70
CA SER A 20 8.98 -5.44 -13.30
C SER A 20 8.29 -6.29 -12.24
N GLY A 21 9.00 -6.77 -11.23
CA GLY A 21 8.42 -7.54 -10.12
C GLY A 21 7.45 -6.72 -9.26
N HIS A 22 7.80 -5.46 -8.96
CA HIS A 22 6.90 -4.54 -8.26
C HIS A 22 5.65 -4.27 -9.08
N ARG A 23 5.83 -3.94 -10.38
CA ARG A 23 4.73 -3.71 -11.32
C ARG A 23 3.77 -4.90 -11.42
N THR A 24 4.29 -6.11 -11.56
CA THR A 24 3.48 -7.33 -11.68
C THR A 24 2.68 -7.59 -10.40
N ARG A 25 3.31 -7.53 -9.22
CA ARG A 25 2.61 -7.77 -7.95
C ARG A 25 1.51 -6.75 -7.68
N PHE A 26 1.75 -5.48 -7.96
CA PHE A 26 0.70 -4.47 -7.84
C PHE A 26 -0.48 -4.74 -8.79
N PHE A 27 -0.18 -5.10 -10.05
CA PHE A 27 -1.22 -5.46 -11.01
C PHE A 27 -2.06 -6.66 -10.54
N GLU A 28 -1.41 -7.71 -10.00
CA GLU A 28 -2.09 -8.89 -9.47
C GLU A 28 -3.07 -8.54 -8.34
N LEU A 29 -2.65 -7.71 -7.38
CA LEU A 29 -3.55 -7.24 -6.31
C LEU A 29 -4.73 -6.45 -6.87
N LEU A 30 -4.46 -5.55 -7.83
CA LEU A 30 -5.48 -4.67 -8.40
C LEU A 30 -6.52 -5.44 -9.22
N ASP A 31 -6.07 -6.39 -10.04
CA ASP A 31 -6.93 -7.26 -10.85
C ASP A 31 -7.78 -8.18 -9.98
N CYS A 32 -7.19 -8.75 -8.92
CA CYS A 32 -7.89 -9.68 -8.05
C CYS A 32 -8.89 -9.01 -7.10
N TYR A 33 -8.52 -7.89 -6.49
CA TYR A 33 -9.28 -7.31 -5.36
C TYR A 33 -9.92 -5.96 -5.67
N GLY A 34 -9.61 -5.34 -6.81
CA GLY A 34 -10.09 -4.00 -7.11
C GLY A 34 -11.61 -3.87 -7.19
N ASP A 35 -12.35 -4.95 -7.47
CA ASP A 35 -13.82 -4.95 -7.60
C ASP A 35 -14.56 -5.31 -6.30
N TYR A 36 -13.84 -5.54 -5.20
CA TYR A 36 -14.45 -5.86 -3.91
C TYR A 36 -15.05 -4.62 -3.22
N PRO A 37 -16.10 -4.77 -2.38
CA PRO A 37 -16.76 -3.66 -1.71
C PRO A 37 -15.84 -2.84 -0.80
N PHE A 38 -14.86 -3.48 -0.17
CA PHE A 38 -13.87 -2.82 0.70
C PHE A 38 -12.80 -2.03 -0.07
N PHE A 39 -12.78 -2.09 -1.40
CA PHE A 39 -11.72 -1.49 -2.19
C PHE A 39 -11.86 0.03 -2.28
N THR A 40 -10.84 0.73 -1.78
CA THR A 40 -10.78 2.20 -1.73
C THR A 40 -9.47 2.72 -2.33
N LYS A 41 -9.38 4.04 -2.56
CA LYS A 41 -8.10 4.68 -2.90
C LYS A 41 -7.05 4.48 -1.82
N GLY A 42 -7.45 4.49 -0.53
CA GLY A 42 -6.56 4.21 0.59
C GLY A 42 -5.95 2.81 0.48
N LEU A 43 -6.80 1.81 0.27
CA LEU A 43 -6.35 0.43 0.08
C LEU A 43 -5.48 0.25 -1.17
N CYS A 44 -5.81 0.93 -2.28
CA CYS A 44 -5.00 0.93 -3.49
C CYS A 44 -3.55 1.42 -3.21
N LYS A 45 -3.39 2.45 -2.37
CA LYS A 45 -2.06 2.93 -1.94
C LYS A 45 -1.32 1.91 -1.08
N CYS A 46 -2.03 1.22 -0.18
CA CYS A 46 -1.45 0.14 0.62
C CYS A 46 -1.00 -1.03 -0.26
N MET A 47 -1.82 -1.42 -1.25
CA MET A 47 -1.45 -2.45 -2.23
C MET A 47 -0.18 -2.07 -2.98
N TYR A 48 -0.09 -0.82 -3.47
CA TYR A 48 1.12 -0.31 -4.12
C TYR A 48 2.35 -0.41 -3.20
N LEU A 49 2.25 0.10 -1.97
CA LEU A 49 3.34 0.06 -1.00
C LEU A 49 3.79 -1.38 -0.70
N SER A 50 2.84 -2.28 -0.47
CA SER A 50 3.12 -3.69 -0.16
C SER A 50 3.67 -4.48 -1.34
N ALA A 51 3.40 -4.04 -2.57
CA ALA A 51 3.96 -4.62 -3.78
C ALA A 51 5.44 -4.23 -4.00
N TRP A 52 6.12 -3.62 -3.02
CA TRP A 52 7.54 -3.33 -3.10
C TRP A 52 8.41 -4.60 -3.07
N ASP A 53 8.15 -5.55 -2.16
CA ASP A 53 8.90 -6.81 -2.03
C ASP A 53 7.98 -8.02 -1.76
N GLU A 54 8.54 -9.23 -1.87
CA GLU A 54 7.76 -10.47 -1.75
C GLU A 54 7.15 -10.67 -0.36
N GLU A 55 7.82 -10.22 0.69
CA GLU A 55 7.38 -10.39 2.08
C GLU A 55 6.12 -9.55 2.35
N HIS A 56 6.18 -8.26 2.05
CA HIS A 56 5.05 -7.35 2.22
C HIS A 56 3.89 -7.70 1.28
N PHE A 57 4.19 -8.17 0.08
CA PHE A 57 3.18 -8.64 -0.86
C PHE A 57 2.44 -9.86 -0.32
N ALA A 58 3.16 -10.84 0.26
CA ALA A 58 2.55 -12.02 0.85
C ALA A 58 1.62 -11.65 2.01
N ILE A 59 2.04 -10.73 2.90
CA ILE A 59 1.21 -10.22 4.00
C ILE A 59 -0.06 -9.56 3.45
N MET A 60 0.06 -8.68 2.46
CA MET A 60 -1.09 -8.01 1.85
C MET A 60 -2.05 -9.01 1.20
N LEU A 61 -1.52 -9.97 0.45
CA LEU A 61 -2.32 -11.00 -0.22
C LEU A 61 -3.10 -11.85 0.79
N GLU A 62 -2.46 -12.24 1.90
CA GLU A 62 -3.12 -12.98 2.98
C GLU A 62 -4.24 -12.15 3.62
N THR A 63 -3.98 -10.88 3.95
CA THR A 63 -4.99 -9.97 4.53
C THR A 63 -6.18 -9.80 3.58
N LEU A 64 -5.95 -9.53 2.29
CA LEU A 64 -7.02 -9.34 1.31
C LEU A 64 -7.82 -10.63 1.06
N THR A 65 -7.14 -11.78 1.07
CA THR A 65 -7.80 -13.09 1.00
C THR A 65 -8.73 -13.29 2.20
N ALA A 66 -8.26 -13.03 3.41
CA ALA A 66 -9.07 -13.12 4.62
C ALA A 66 -10.30 -12.19 4.56
N MET A 67 -10.11 -10.93 4.16
CA MET A 67 -11.20 -9.95 4.01
C MET A 67 -12.23 -10.40 2.97
N SER A 68 -11.78 -10.93 1.83
CA SER A 68 -12.68 -11.44 0.78
C SER A 68 -13.52 -12.63 1.25
N LEU A 69 -12.92 -13.55 2.03
CA LEU A 69 -13.60 -14.72 2.60
C LEU A 69 -14.58 -14.31 3.71
N GLY A 70 -14.19 -13.34 4.54
CA GLY A 70 -15.03 -12.73 5.58
C GLY A 70 -16.19 -11.91 5.04
N ARG A 71 -16.13 -11.53 3.75
CA ARG A 71 -17.07 -10.62 3.08
C ARG A 71 -17.11 -9.23 3.72
N GLU A 72 -15.93 -8.76 4.12
CA GLU A 72 -15.78 -7.42 4.66
C GLU A 72 -16.22 -6.36 3.65
N THR A 73 -16.68 -5.23 4.17
CA THR A 73 -17.11 -4.08 3.36
C THR A 73 -16.24 -2.84 3.54
N ASP A 74 -15.28 -2.89 4.47
CA ASP A 74 -14.34 -1.83 4.77
C ASP A 74 -12.97 -2.38 5.20
N THR A 75 -12.04 -1.49 5.55
CA THR A 75 -10.64 -1.80 5.90
C THR A 75 -10.37 -1.69 7.41
N GLY A 76 -11.40 -1.74 8.26
CA GLY A 76 -11.26 -1.55 9.71
C GLY A 76 -10.33 -2.57 10.36
N ASP A 77 -10.51 -3.85 10.03
CA ASP A 77 -9.69 -4.95 10.57
C ASP A 77 -8.24 -4.87 10.10
N MET A 78 -8.03 -4.54 8.81
CA MET A 78 -6.70 -4.33 8.25
C MET A 78 -5.95 -3.19 8.96
N ARG A 79 -6.65 -2.09 9.28
CA ARG A 79 -6.08 -0.96 10.02
C ARG A 79 -5.64 -1.37 11.43
N ILE A 80 -6.44 -2.16 12.15
CA ILE A 80 -6.09 -2.69 13.49
C ILE A 80 -4.88 -3.63 13.41
N GLN A 81 -4.84 -4.50 12.38
CA GLN A 81 -3.71 -5.39 12.14
C GLN A 81 -2.43 -4.58 11.87
N GLY A 82 -2.51 -3.53 11.06
CA GLY A 82 -1.39 -2.64 10.77
C GLY A 82 -0.86 -1.91 12.03
N GLU A 83 -1.75 -1.46 12.93
CA GLU A 83 -1.34 -0.89 14.23
C GLU A 83 -0.59 -1.91 15.08
N THR A 84 -1.13 -3.12 15.18
CA THR A 84 -0.50 -4.22 15.95
C THR A 84 0.87 -4.57 15.40
N LEU A 85 1.02 -4.63 14.06
CA LEU A 85 2.30 -4.88 13.40
C LEU A 85 3.29 -3.75 13.65
N ALA A 86 2.85 -2.49 13.60
CA ALA A 86 3.72 -1.35 13.90
C ALA A 86 4.26 -1.43 15.35
N GLU A 87 3.41 -1.70 16.34
CA GLU A 87 3.81 -1.73 17.75
C GLU A 87 4.89 -2.78 18.09
N VAL A 88 4.96 -3.87 17.33
CA VAL A 88 5.93 -4.95 17.57
C VAL A 88 7.22 -4.79 16.76
N GLN A 89 7.28 -3.84 15.81
CA GLN A 89 8.48 -3.62 15.01
C GLN A 89 9.44 -2.65 15.69
N PRO A 90 10.66 -3.10 16.07
CA PRO A 90 11.66 -2.23 16.69
C PRO A 90 12.46 -1.41 15.67
N ASP A 91 12.24 -1.64 14.38
CA ASP A 91 13.07 -1.12 13.30
C ASP A 91 12.29 -0.22 12.34
N ALA A 92 12.90 0.05 11.18
CA ALA A 92 12.38 0.93 10.16
C ALA A 92 11.07 0.45 9.50
N GLU A 93 10.69 -0.82 9.64
CA GLU A 93 9.40 -1.33 9.16
C GLU A 93 8.22 -0.69 9.89
N TYR A 94 8.44 -0.20 11.11
CA TYR A 94 7.47 0.62 11.83
C TYR A 94 6.87 1.73 10.95
N TYR A 95 7.70 2.45 10.20
CA TYR A 95 7.26 3.58 9.38
C TYR A 95 6.49 3.15 8.14
N VAL A 96 6.74 1.95 7.61
CA VAL A 96 6.00 1.37 6.48
C VAL A 96 4.57 1.05 6.93
N TYR A 97 4.41 0.42 8.10
CA TYR A 97 3.09 0.14 8.67
C TYR A 97 2.34 1.42 9.05
N GLN A 98 3.03 2.42 9.62
CA GLN A 98 2.43 3.73 9.91
C GLN A 98 1.94 4.44 8.64
N LEU A 99 2.72 4.38 7.54
CA LEU A 99 2.32 4.93 6.25
C LEU A 99 1.08 4.21 5.69
N SER A 100 1.06 2.87 5.77
CA SER A 100 -0.10 2.06 5.36
C SER A 100 -1.36 2.47 6.14
N ASN A 101 -1.27 2.59 7.46
CA ASN A 101 -2.39 3.05 8.28
C ASN A 101 -2.82 4.48 7.95
N ALA A 102 -1.88 5.39 7.71
CA ALA A 102 -2.20 6.75 7.31
C ALA A 102 -2.97 6.79 5.97
N PHE A 103 -2.64 5.91 5.02
CA PHE A 103 -3.39 5.77 3.77
C PHE A 103 -4.83 5.28 3.99
N LEU A 104 -5.03 4.30 4.86
CA LEU A 104 -6.37 3.80 5.22
C LEU A 104 -7.21 4.86 5.95
N ASP A 105 -6.57 5.65 6.83
CA ASP A 105 -7.21 6.70 7.61
C ASP A 105 -7.41 8.02 6.86
N HIS A 106 -6.96 8.12 5.61
CA HIS A 106 -6.93 9.37 4.84
C HIS A 106 -6.20 10.51 5.56
N LYS A 107 -5.09 10.20 6.23
CA LYS A 107 -4.24 11.15 6.96
C LYS A 107 -2.95 11.42 6.21
N ASP A 108 -2.42 12.63 6.40
CA ASP A 108 -1.08 12.94 5.95
C ASP A 108 -0.04 12.16 6.76
N PHE A 109 0.97 11.65 6.07
CA PHE A 109 2.13 11.02 6.68
C PHE A 109 3.37 11.88 6.45
N THR A 110 4.12 12.13 7.50
CA THR A 110 5.43 12.80 7.42
C THR A 110 6.43 11.94 8.17
N LEU A 111 7.46 11.51 7.46
CA LEU A 111 8.57 10.78 8.07
C LEU A 111 9.40 11.74 8.95
N PRO A 112 9.69 11.40 10.21
CA PRO A 112 10.53 12.23 11.07
C PRO A 112 11.93 12.45 10.46
N ALA A 113 12.47 13.65 10.65
CA ALA A 113 13.79 14.02 10.10
C ALA A 113 14.93 13.19 10.70
N ASP A 114 14.77 12.76 11.95
CA ASP A 114 15.69 11.93 12.73
C ASP A 114 15.35 10.44 12.67
N ALA A 115 14.39 10.04 11.82
CA ALA A 115 14.03 8.63 11.65
C ALA A 115 15.24 7.82 11.18
N ALA A 116 15.69 6.91 12.04
CA ALA A 116 16.76 5.95 11.77
C ALA A 116 16.23 4.84 10.85
N ILE A 117 16.15 5.13 9.55
CA ILE A 117 15.70 4.18 8.53
C ILE A 117 16.77 3.98 7.46
N GLU A 118 16.84 2.78 6.90
CA GLU A 118 17.76 2.47 5.82
C GLU A 118 17.40 3.26 4.54
N PRO A 119 18.39 3.60 3.69
CA PRO A 119 18.15 4.34 2.46
C PRO A 119 17.12 3.69 1.53
N ALA A 120 17.09 2.34 1.49
CA ALA A 120 16.13 1.60 0.69
C ALA A 120 14.69 1.81 1.19
N GLN A 121 14.43 1.67 2.49
CA GLN A 121 13.10 1.90 3.05
C GLN A 121 12.67 3.36 2.90
N ARG A 122 13.58 4.31 3.08
CA ARG A 122 13.32 5.74 2.84
C ARG A 122 12.84 5.97 1.41
N HIS A 123 13.56 5.41 0.44
CA HIS A 123 13.20 5.51 -0.97
C HIS A 123 11.80 4.97 -1.23
N ILE A 124 11.40 3.85 -0.61
CA ILE A 124 10.06 3.29 -0.78
C ILE A 124 8.96 4.12 -0.17
N ILE A 125 9.19 4.67 1.03
CA ILE A 125 8.27 5.63 1.64
C ILE A 125 8.08 6.83 0.69
N ASP A 126 9.17 7.38 0.16
CA ASP A 126 9.11 8.53 -0.76
C ASP A 126 8.35 8.19 -2.06
N GLN A 127 8.57 7.00 -2.62
CA GLN A 127 7.89 6.55 -3.84
C GLN A 127 6.40 6.28 -3.60
N ALA A 128 6.06 5.66 -2.48
CA ALA A 128 4.67 5.44 -2.08
C ALA A 128 3.93 6.78 -1.84
N LEU A 129 4.60 7.79 -1.27
CA LEU A 129 4.04 9.13 -1.13
C LEU A 129 3.82 9.82 -2.48
N LYS A 130 4.70 9.62 -3.48
CA LYS A 130 4.49 10.12 -4.85
C LYS A 130 3.31 9.41 -5.52
N ALA A 131 3.28 8.08 -5.45
CA ALA A 131 2.20 7.27 -6.00
C ALA A 131 0.85 7.64 -5.37
N SER A 132 0.81 7.85 -4.05
CA SER A 132 -0.37 8.30 -3.32
C SER A 132 -0.98 9.58 -3.90
N LYS A 133 -0.14 10.58 -4.21
CA LYS A 133 -0.59 11.84 -4.83
C LYS A 133 -1.21 11.60 -6.21
N ILE A 134 -0.66 10.70 -7.02
CA ILE A 134 -1.24 10.37 -8.32
C ILE A 134 -2.58 9.66 -8.12
N ILE A 135 -2.63 8.63 -7.28
CA ILE A 135 -3.86 7.86 -7.00
C ILE A 135 -5.00 8.77 -6.54
N ASP A 136 -4.70 9.80 -5.74
CA ASP A 136 -5.70 10.77 -5.29
C ASP A 136 -6.33 11.58 -6.43
N THR A 137 -5.57 11.87 -7.51
CA THR A 137 -6.04 12.70 -8.64
C THR A 137 -6.95 11.98 -9.64
N ILE A 138 -7.07 10.65 -9.55
CA ILE A 138 -7.78 9.83 -10.53
C ILE A 138 -9.30 9.89 -10.37
#